data_AF-A0A7L7LAW5-F1
#
_entry.id   AF-A0A7L7LAW5-F1
#
_cell.length_a   1.000
_cell.length_b   1.000
_cell.length_c   1.000
_cell.angle_alpha   90.00
_cell.angle_beta   90.00
_cell.angle_gamma   90.00
#
_symmetry.space_group_name_H-M   'P 1'
#
loop_
_entity.id
_entity.type
_entity.pdbx_description
1 polymer ?
#
loop_
_entity_poly.entity_id
_entity_poly.type
_entity_poly.pdbx_seq_one_letter_code
_entity_poly.pdbx_strand_id
1 'polypeptide(L)'
;MTLTTTSRRNFLKTTSLGLASLPMFLQACASGKAAAKASSYFVYVGTYAKPDQDSIFGYRLNTDTGELTRLLAVKGGENPSFLTLDSKKRFLYAVNEIGNYNNAKSGAVSAFSVDPGTGQLTLLNQQASEGSSPCYISLDKTEKVALAANYGGGNVIALPIQDNGSLKKAVGNEQHQGSSISNRQSGPHAHCIIPDPKNNFIFAVDLGLDQVLGYRLDPKSAKLTRAAQPAFQTKPGAGPRHLTFHPNGQFAFLICELNSTVIALTYNASQGTFSEIQALSTLPTDFTGESYCADVHVSPDGKFLYGSNRGHNSIAVFSINPTNGQLTLVQHVSTQGNWPRNFAIDPSGKILIAANERSDDIFTYRIDSGTGQLTPTGFSAQVPKPVCVQIVADFNGKKS
;
A
#
# COMPACT_ATOMS: atom_id res chain seq x y z
N MET A 1 55.02 25.02 -79.41
CA MET A 1 54.88 25.55 -80.79
C MET A 1 53.41 25.49 -81.17
N THR A 2 52.96 26.58 -81.81
CA THR A 2 51.72 26.75 -82.58
C THR A 2 50.35 26.75 -81.86
N LEU A 3 49.75 27.93 -81.97
CA LEU A 3 48.46 28.44 -81.57
C LEU A 3 47.32 28.11 -82.56
N THR A 4 46.09 28.32 -82.08
CA THR A 4 44.87 28.79 -82.82
C THR A 4 44.19 27.81 -83.79
N THR A 5 42.87 27.56 -83.73
CA THR A 5 41.80 28.53 -84.01
C THR A 5 40.41 27.97 -83.68
N THR A 6 39.51 28.90 -83.39
CA THR A 6 38.09 28.81 -83.02
C THR A 6 37.20 29.01 -84.26
N SER A 7 36.00 28.41 -84.36
CA SER A 7 34.77 29.02 -84.94
C SER A 7 33.60 28.00 -84.99
N ARG A 8 32.59 28.09 -84.11
CA ARG A 8 31.25 28.75 -84.26
C ARG A 8 30.25 28.08 -85.24
N ARG A 9 29.19 27.48 -84.69
CA ARG A 9 27.81 28.00 -84.85
C ARG A 9 26.81 27.40 -83.82
N ASN A 10 26.23 28.34 -83.08
CA ASN A 10 25.03 28.37 -82.21
C ASN A 10 23.80 27.59 -82.77
N PHE A 11 22.71 27.25 -82.06
CA PHE A 11 22.04 27.89 -80.91
C PHE A 11 20.88 27.02 -80.35
N LEU A 12 20.37 27.40 -79.15
CA LEU A 12 19.19 26.96 -78.36
C LEU A 12 19.46 25.82 -77.35
N LYS A 13 19.80 26.06 -76.06
CA LYS A 13 19.05 26.69 -74.93
C LYS A 13 17.66 26.06 -74.74
N THR A 14 17.24 25.50 -73.60
CA THR A 14 17.56 25.78 -72.18
C THR A 14 16.93 24.73 -71.24
N THR A 15 17.65 24.40 -70.14
CA THR A 15 17.21 24.03 -68.76
C THR A 15 16.29 22.82 -68.54
N SER A 16 16.48 21.92 -67.57
CA SER A 16 17.29 21.94 -66.33
C SER A 16 17.43 20.53 -65.72
N LEU A 17 18.44 20.40 -64.86
CA LEU A 17 18.99 19.24 -64.16
C LEU A 17 18.00 18.29 -63.48
N GLY A 18 18.45 17.03 -63.35
CA GLY A 18 18.07 16.15 -62.23
C GLY A 18 18.54 14.72 -62.41
N LEU A 19 19.73 14.39 -61.90
CA LEU A 19 20.27 13.02 -61.80
C LEU A 19 19.27 12.06 -61.14
N ALA A 20 18.89 10.98 -61.84
CA ALA A 20 18.16 9.85 -61.26
C ALA A 20 19.06 8.60 -61.34
N SER A 21 19.72 8.33 -60.21
CA SER A 21 20.43 7.09 -59.91
C SER A 21 19.47 5.94 -59.60
N LEU A 22 19.87 4.73 -60.00
CA LEU A 22 19.27 3.40 -59.75
C LEU A 22 18.50 3.23 -58.42
N PRO A 23 17.35 2.53 -58.40
CA PRO A 23 16.72 2.10 -57.16
C PRO A 23 17.42 0.84 -56.65
N MET A 24 18.30 1.02 -55.66
CA MET A 24 18.79 -0.07 -54.82
C MET A 24 17.72 -0.33 -53.74
N PHE A 25 17.03 -1.46 -53.82
CA PHE A 25 16.08 -1.91 -52.79
C PHE A 25 16.85 -2.20 -51.49
N LEU A 26 16.97 -1.19 -50.62
CA LEU A 26 17.33 -1.37 -49.22
C LEU A 26 16.09 -1.87 -48.48
N GLN A 27 16.01 -3.18 -48.36
CA GLN A 27 15.13 -3.84 -47.41
C GLN A 27 15.66 -3.54 -46.00
N ALA A 28 15.23 -2.41 -45.45
CA ALA A 28 15.48 -2.08 -44.06
C ALA A 28 14.76 -3.12 -43.19
N CYS A 29 15.53 -4.06 -42.65
CA CYS A 29 15.14 -4.83 -41.48
C CYS A 29 14.97 -3.84 -40.32
N ALA A 30 13.80 -3.21 -40.24
CA ALA A 30 13.33 -2.59 -39.01
C ALA A 30 13.11 -3.73 -38.02
N SER A 31 14.17 -4.13 -37.33
CA SER A 31 14.04 -4.86 -36.07
C SER A 31 13.43 -3.88 -35.07
N GLY A 32 12.12 -3.73 -35.13
CA GLY A 32 11.35 -3.21 -34.02
C GLY A 32 11.69 -4.13 -32.84
N LYS A 33 12.52 -3.65 -31.92
CA LYS A 33 12.50 -4.16 -30.56
C LYS A 33 11.04 -4.04 -30.16
N ALA A 34 10.32 -5.16 -30.12
CA ALA A 34 9.04 -5.23 -29.45
C ALA A 34 9.27 -4.52 -28.10
N ALA A 35 8.61 -3.38 -27.90
CA ALA A 35 8.61 -2.71 -26.62
C ALA A 35 8.29 -3.81 -25.60
N ALA A 36 9.21 -4.06 -24.68
CA ALA A 36 8.99 -5.05 -23.63
C ALA A 36 7.62 -4.74 -23.04
N LYS A 37 6.71 -5.71 -23.08
CA LYS A 37 5.32 -5.51 -22.68
C LYS A 37 5.35 -4.94 -21.26
N ALA A 38 4.98 -3.67 -21.10
CA ALA A 38 5.00 -2.98 -19.83
C ALA A 38 4.32 -3.86 -18.78
N SER A 39 5.00 -4.12 -17.66
CA SER A 39 4.39 -4.86 -16.55
C SER A 39 3.39 -3.94 -15.87
N SER A 40 2.13 -3.97 -16.29
CA SER A 40 1.09 -3.22 -15.60
C SER A 40 0.69 -3.90 -14.30
N TYR A 41 0.24 -3.10 -13.33
CA TYR A 41 -0.43 -3.56 -12.12
C TYR A 41 -1.82 -2.95 -12.02
N PHE A 42 -2.70 -3.60 -11.27
CA PHE A 42 -3.99 -3.04 -10.89
C PHE A 42 -3.91 -2.47 -9.48
N VAL A 43 -4.51 -1.30 -9.26
CA VAL A 43 -4.48 -0.57 -8.00
C VAL A 43 -5.91 -0.36 -7.52
N TYR A 44 -6.24 -0.87 -6.33
CA TYR A 44 -7.48 -0.48 -5.63
C TYR A 44 -7.17 0.63 -4.63
N VAL A 45 -8.07 1.61 -4.55
CA VAL A 45 -7.98 2.74 -3.62
C VAL A 45 -9.26 2.82 -2.80
N GLY A 46 -9.15 2.63 -1.49
CA GLY A 46 -10.24 2.81 -0.52
C GLY A 46 -10.27 4.22 0.04
N THR A 47 -11.46 4.73 0.35
CA THR A 47 -11.66 6.14 0.69
C THR A 47 -12.54 6.36 1.93
N TYR A 48 -12.54 7.60 2.44
CA TYR A 48 -13.63 8.09 3.28
C TYR A 48 -14.75 8.67 2.40
N ALA A 49 -15.95 8.12 2.50
CA ALA A 49 -17.07 8.42 1.61
C ALA A 49 -18.41 8.14 2.29
N LYS A 50 -19.44 8.87 1.86
CA LYS A 50 -20.84 8.61 2.27
C LYS A 50 -21.37 7.33 1.61
N PRO A 51 -22.42 6.69 2.15
CA PRO A 51 -22.94 5.41 1.66
C PRO A 51 -23.34 5.38 0.17
N ASP A 52 -23.76 6.51 -0.39
CA ASP A 52 -24.32 6.62 -1.75
C ASP A 52 -23.28 6.99 -2.82
N GLN A 53 -22.04 7.27 -2.40
CA GLN A 53 -20.92 7.68 -3.25
C GLN A 53 -20.07 6.50 -3.72
N ASP A 54 -19.37 6.69 -4.84
CA ASP A 54 -18.26 5.80 -5.18
C ASP A 54 -17.16 5.94 -4.13
N SER A 55 -16.66 4.81 -3.63
CA SER A 55 -15.80 4.77 -2.45
C SER A 55 -14.64 3.77 -2.55
N ILE A 56 -14.64 2.91 -3.57
CA ILE A 56 -13.48 2.12 -3.98
C ILE A 56 -13.20 2.41 -5.44
N PHE A 57 -11.98 2.84 -5.75
CA PHE A 57 -11.55 3.19 -7.11
C PHE A 57 -10.50 2.20 -7.61
N GLY A 58 -10.52 1.91 -8.90
CA GLY A 58 -9.56 1.02 -9.56
C GLY A 58 -8.76 1.74 -10.64
N TYR A 59 -7.45 1.53 -10.66
CA TYR A 59 -6.53 2.10 -11.65
C TYR A 59 -5.63 1.03 -12.25
N ARG A 60 -5.22 1.22 -13.50
CA ARG A 60 -4.05 0.54 -14.07
C ARG A 60 -2.82 1.40 -13.84
N LEU A 61 -1.80 0.83 -13.22
CA LEU A 61 -0.47 1.41 -13.08
C LEU A 61 0.42 0.92 -14.23
N ASN A 62 1.02 1.85 -14.97
CA ASN A 62 2.14 1.55 -15.86
C ASN A 62 3.45 1.67 -15.06
N THR A 63 4.17 0.57 -14.81
CA THR A 63 5.40 0.60 -14.01
C THR A 63 6.57 1.28 -14.70
N ASP A 64 6.54 1.40 -16.02
CA ASP A 64 7.64 2.00 -16.78
C ASP A 64 7.57 3.53 -16.70
N THR A 65 6.37 4.11 -16.56
CA THR A 65 6.18 5.57 -16.49
C THR A 65 5.74 6.08 -15.12
N GLY A 66 4.98 5.29 -14.37
CA GLY A 66 4.24 5.72 -13.18
C GLY A 66 2.81 6.20 -13.47
N GLU A 67 2.37 6.16 -14.73
CA GLU A 67 1.05 6.63 -15.12
C GLU A 67 -0.08 5.77 -14.51
N LEU A 68 -1.14 6.44 -14.06
CA LEU A 68 -2.35 5.84 -13.51
C LEU A 68 -3.54 6.09 -14.45
N THR A 69 -4.12 5.02 -14.98
CA THR A 69 -5.34 5.10 -15.80
C THR A 69 -6.53 4.59 -14.99
N ARG A 70 -7.53 5.45 -14.72
CA ARG A 70 -8.73 5.02 -13.99
C ARG A 70 -9.51 3.99 -14.80
N LEU A 71 -9.86 2.88 -14.17
CA LEU A 71 -10.60 1.76 -14.79
C LEU A 71 -12.01 1.62 -14.23
N LEU A 72 -12.19 1.83 -12.92
CA LEU A 72 -13.49 1.66 -12.27
C LEU A 72 -13.64 2.54 -11.03
N ALA A 73 -14.90 2.71 -10.64
CA ALA A 73 -15.34 3.32 -9.40
C ALA A 73 -16.54 2.51 -8.91
N VAL A 74 -16.56 2.15 -7.63
CA VAL A 74 -17.56 1.24 -7.04
C VAL A 74 -18.05 1.83 -5.73
N LYS A 75 -19.35 1.68 -5.49
CA LYS A 75 -19.95 1.91 -4.17
C LYS A 75 -19.56 0.78 -3.22
N GLY A 76 -18.44 0.94 -2.52
CA GLY A 76 -17.91 0.00 -1.52
C GLY A 76 -18.56 0.11 -0.14
N GLY A 77 -19.67 0.84 -0.04
CA GLY A 77 -20.29 1.23 1.24
C GLY A 77 -19.67 2.50 1.82
N GLU A 78 -20.11 2.84 3.03
CA GLU A 78 -19.60 4.01 3.77
C GLU A 78 -18.19 3.75 4.30
N ASN A 79 -17.29 4.70 4.08
CA ASN A 79 -15.91 4.70 4.60
C ASN A 79 -15.14 3.36 4.45
N PRO A 80 -14.97 2.78 3.26
CA PRO A 80 -14.13 1.61 3.02
C PRO A 80 -12.63 1.95 3.18
N SER A 81 -12.20 2.24 4.41
CA SER A 81 -10.95 2.95 4.69
C SER A 81 -9.70 2.07 4.70
N PHE A 82 -9.87 0.75 4.70
CA PHE A 82 -8.78 -0.21 4.57
C PHE A 82 -9.24 -1.45 3.82
N LEU A 83 -8.42 -1.92 2.88
CA LEU A 83 -8.74 -3.01 1.96
C LEU A 83 -7.69 -4.12 2.08
N THR A 84 -8.10 -5.36 1.86
CA THR A 84 -7.19 -6.50 1.64
C THR A 84 -7.78 -7.45 0.60
N LEU A 85 -6.95 -8.23 -0.07
CA LEU A 85 -7.36 -9.20 -1.08
C LEU A 85 -6.80 -10.59 -0.73
N ASP A 86 -7.48 -11.64 -1.18
CA ASP A 86 -6.85 -12.97 -1.20
C ASP A 86 -5.73 -13.02 -2.25
N SER A 87 -4.74 -13.89 -2.03
CA SER A 87 -3.56 -14.06 -2.88
C SER A 87 -3.89 -14.38 -4.33
N LYS A 88 -5.07 -14.97 -4.56
CA LYS A 88 -5.60 -15.30 -5.89
C LYS A 88 -6.40 -14.17 -6.53
N LYS A 89 -6.59 -13.04 -5.84
CA LYS A 89 -7.34 -11.86 -6.30
C LYS A 89 -8.78 -12.19 -6.72
N ARG A 90 -9.40 -13.16 -6.04
CA ARG A 90 -10.80 -13.57 -6.21
C ARG A 90 -11.73 -12.78 -5.32
N PHE A 91 -11.24 -12.37 -4.15
CA PHE A 91 -12.04 -11.68 -3.15
C PHE A 91 -11.30 -10.47 -2.60
N LEU A 92 -12.06 -9.41 -2.34
CA LEU A 92 -11.60 -8.21 -1.67
C LEU A 92 -12.44 -8.02 -0.41
N TYR A 93 -11.79 -7.68 0.69
CA TYR A 93 -12.43 -7.38 1.96
C TYR A 93 -12.11 -5.95 2.36
N ALA A 94 -13.12 -5.21 2.81
CA ALA A 94 -13.00 -3.81 3.21
C ALA A 94 -13.58 -3.61 4.60
N VAL A 95 -12.86 -2.90 5.48
CA VAL A 95 -13.50 -2.35 6.68
C VAL A 95 -14.35 -1.15 6.28
N ASN A 96 -15.54 -1.03 6.84
CA ASN A 96 -16.36 0.17 6.77
C ASN A 96 -16.21 0.90 8.11
N GLU A 97 -15.39 1.96 8.12
CA GLU A 97 -14.98 2.69 9.33
C GLU A 97 -16.10 3.63 9.80
N ILE A 98 -17.13 3.02 10.38
CA ILE A 98 -18.31 3.69 10.92
C ILE A 98 -18.50 3.35 12.40
N GLY A 99 -19.18 4.23 13.13
CA GLY A 99 -19.45 4.05 14.56
C GLY A 99 -20.78 3.36 14.88
N ASN A 100 -21.67 3.26 13.88
CA ASN A 100 -22.96 2.62 14.02
C ASN A 100 -23.25 1.75 12.79
N TYR A 101 -23.61 0.49 13.03
CA TYR A 101 -24.03 -0.45 12.00
C TYR A 101 -25.26 -1.19 12.51
N ASN A 102 -26.35 -1.16 11.73
CA ASN A 102 -27.64 -1.77 12.09
C ASN A 102 -28.14 -1.40 13.50
N ASN A 103 -28.01 -0.12 13.88
CA ASN A 103 -28.39 0.41 15.20
C ASN A 103 -27.58 -0.12 16.38
N ALA A 104 -26.42 -0.76 16.14
CA ALA A 104 -25.47 -1.17 17.17
C ALA A 104 -24.21 -0.30 17.12
N LYS A 105 -23.54 -0.11 18.26
CA LYS A 105 -22.23 0.57 18.35
C LYS A 105 -21.14 -0.34 17.77
N SER A 106 -21.10 -0.40 16.45
CA SER A 106 -20.24 -1.28 15.67
C SER A 106 -19.94 -0.63 14.32
N GLY A 107 -18.82 -0.98 13.72
CA GLY A 107 -18.61 -0.80 12.30
C GLY A 107 -19.01 -2.04 11.53
N ALA A 108 -18.44 -2.19 10.33
CA ALA A 108 -18.69 -3.37 9.53
C ALA A 108 -17.49 -3.79 8.69
N VAL A 109 -17.56 -4.99 8.15
CA VAL A 109 -16.63 -5.53 7.15
C VAL A 109 -17.44 -6.02 5.96
N SER A 110 -17.13 -5.49 4.79
CA SER A 110 -17.74 -5.88 3.52
C SER A 110 -16.83 -6.85 2.76
N ALA A 111 -17.44 -7.86 2.13
CA ALA A 111 -16.76 -8.81 1.25
C ALA A 111 -17.26 -8.65 -0.19
N PHE A 112 -16.33 -8.65 -1.13
CA PHE A 112 -16.59 -8.50 -2.55
C PHE A 112 -15.97 -9.67 -3.32
N SER A 113 -16.66 -10.13 -4.35
CA SER A 113 -16.03 -10.92 -5.42
C SER A 113 -15.36 -9.98 -6.41
N VAL A 114 -14.25 -10.44 -6.97
CA VAL A 114 -13.44 -9.71 -7.94
C VAL A 114 -13.56 -10.42 -9.29
N ASP A 115 -13.99 -9.68 -10.31
CA ASP A 115 -13.99 -10.18 -11.68
C ASP A 115 -12.55 -10.38 -12.17
N PRO A 116 -12.15 -11.59 -12.60
CA PRO A 116 -10.76 -11.89 -12.95
C PRO A 116 -10.30 -11.27 -14.27
N GLY A 117 -11.22 -10.73 -15.09
CA GLY A 117 -10.89 -10.08 -16.36
C GLY A 117 -10.74 -8.57 -16.24
N THR A 118 -11.45 -7.94 -15.30
CA THR A 118 -11.60 -6.49 -15.22
C THR A 118 -11.21 -5.89 -13.87
N GLY A 119 -11.16 -6.69 -12.80
CA GLY A 119 -11.05 -6.22 -11.43
C GLY A 119 -12.35 -5.62 -10.88
N GLN A 120 -13.47 -5.76 -11.58
CA GLN A 120 -14.75 -5.24 -11.09
C GLN A 120 -15.18 -5.93 -9.78
N LEU A 121 -15.61 -5.13 -8.81
CA LEU A 121 -16.08 -5.61 -7.51
C LEU A 121 -17.59 -5.81 -7.52
N THR A 122 -18.04 -6.94 -6.98
CA THR A 122 -19.45 -7.22 -6.69
C THR A 122 -19.60 -7.60 -5.23
N LEU A 123 -20.40 -6.83 -4.48
CA LEU A 123 -20.66 -7.08 -3.06
C LEU A 123 -21.28 -8.46 -2.85
N LEU A 124 -20.70 -9.25 -1.94
CA LEU A 124 -21.19 -10.56 -1.54
C LEU A 124 -22.06 -10.43 -0.29
N ASN A 125 -21.49 -9.87 0.77
CA ASN A 125 -22.19 -9.59 2.01
C ASN A 125 -21.40 -8.61 2.89
N GLN A 126 -22.01 -8.26 4.02
CA GLN A 126 -21.42 -7.40 5.05
C GLN A 126 -21.71 -8.00 6.43
N GLN A 127 -20.74 -7.93 7.34
CA GLN A 127 -20.86 -8.40 8.73
C GLN A 127 -20.48 -7.27 9.69
N ALA A 128 -21.07 -7.30 10.90
CA ALA A 128 -20.67 -6.37 11.96
C ALA A 128 -19.21 -6.61 12.35
N SER A 129 -18.48 -5.55 12.67
CA SER A 129 -17.11 -5.67 13.17
C SER A 129 -17.03 -5.83 14.70
N GLU A 130 -18.19 -5.92 15.39
CA GLU A 130 -18.33 -6.07 16.85
C GLU A 130 -17.54 -5.01 17.67
N GLY A 131 -17.19 -3.88 17.04
CA GLY A 131 -16.56 -2.71 17.65
C GLY A 131 -16.63 -1.54 16.70
N SER A 132 -16.68 -0.30 17.19
CA SER A 132 -16.82 0.88 16.33
C SER A 132 -15.52 1.24 15.61
N SER A 133 -15.64 1.82 14.41
CA SER A 133 -14.54 2.35 13.59
C SER A 133 -13.44 1.31 13.30
N PRO A 134 -13.76 0.19 12.63
CA PRO A 134 -12.75 -0.73 12.10
C PRO A 134 -11.85 0.02 11.10
N CYS A 135 -10.55 -0.03 11.31
CA CYS A 135 -9.59 0.78 10.56
C CYS A 135 -8.49 -0.06 9.87
N TYR A 136 -8.51 -1.37 10.07
CA TYR A 136 -7.53 -2.29 9.48
C TYR A 136 -8.16 -3.67 9.28
N ILE A 137 -7.85 -4.31 8.16
CA ILE A 137 -8.19 -5.70 7.87
C ILE A 137 -7.02 -6.43 7.24
N SER A 138 -6.81 -7.67 7.65
CA SER A 138 -5.89 -8.62 7.02
C SER A 138 -6.50 -10.01 6.93
N LEU A 139 -5.83 -10.90 6.21
CA LEU A 139 -6.16 -12.32 6.18
C LEU A 139 -5.11 -13.11 6.94
N ASP A 140 -5.52 -14.20 7.59
CA ASP A 140 -4.59 -15.22 8.04
C ASP A 140 -3.89 -15.88 6.84
N LYS A 141 -2.74 -16.54 7.03
CA LYS A 141 -1.99 -17.12 5.91
C LYS A 141 -2.70 -18.29 5.21
N THR A 142 -3.75 -18.86 5.80
CA THR A 142 -4.59 -19.88 5.13
C THR A 142 -5.73 -19.27 4.31
N GLU A 143 -5.96 -17.95 4.44
CA GLU A 143 -7.04 -17.20 3.79
C GLU A 143 -8.44 -17.76 4.11
N LYS A 144 -8.59 -18.30 5.31
CA LYS A 144 -9.86 -18.82 5.84
C LYS A 144 -10.46 -17.92 6.92
N VAL A 145 -9.70 -16.95 7.41
CA VAL A 145 -10.13 -16.00 8.43
C VAL A 145 -9.71 -14.58 8.05
N ALA A 146 -10.66 -13.65 8.06
CA ALA A 146 -10.39 -12.22 8.01
C ALA A 146 -10.24 -11.68 9.44
N LEU A 147 -9.22 -10.87 9.68
CA LEU A 147 -8.89 -10.29 10.98
C LEU A 147 -9.10 -8.78 10.90
N ALA A 148 -9.86 -8.20 11.83
CA ALA A 148 -10.12 -6.75 11.82
C ALA A 148 -9.78 -6.10 13.18
N ALA A 149 -9.24 -4.89 13.10
CA ALA A 149 -8.95 -4.05 14.27
C ALA A 149 -9.92 -2.86 14.32
N ASN A 150 -10.60 -2.71 15.46
CA ASN A 150 -11.56 -1.65 15.73
C ASN A 150 -10.92 -0.53 16.55
N TYR A 151 -10.65 0.61 15.93
CA TYR A 151 -10.01 1.74 16.59
C TYR A 151 -10.90 2.34 17.68
N GLY A 152 -12.17 2.63 17.35
CA GLY A 152 -13.09 3.26 18.29
C GLY A 152 -13.59 2.33 19.38
N GLY A 153 -13.60 1.01 19.12
CA GLY A 153 -13.95 -0.02 20.10
C GLY A 153 -12.78 -0.48 20.98
N GLY A 154 -11.54 -0.34 20.51
CA GLY A 154 -10.36 -0.83 21.22
C GLY A 154 -10.31 -2.35 21.33
N ASN A 155 -10.71 -3.05 20.26
CA ASN A 155 -10.85 -4.49 20.23
C ASN A 155 -10.49 -5.06 18.85
N VAL A 156 -10.19 -6.36 18.81
CA VAL A 156 -9.98 -7.09 17.55
C VAL A 156 -10.94 -8.26 17.41
N ILE A 157 -11.22 -8.64 16.16
CA ILE A 157 -12.13 -9.72 15.82
C ILE A 157 -11.58 -10.61 14.71
N ALA A 158 -12.15 -11.81 14.60
CA ALA A 158 -11.89 -12.77 13.53
C ALA A 158 -13.20 -13.18 12.87
N LEU A 159 -13.29 -13.11 11.55
CA LEU A 159 -14.45 -13.52 10.76
C LEU A 159 -14.08 -14.72 9.88
N PRO A 160 -14.75 -15.88 10.03
CA PRO A 160 -14.56 -16.99 9.11
C PRO A 160 -14.98 -16.63 7.68
N ILE A 161 -14.18 -17.05 6.71
CA ILE A 161 -14.42 -16.86 5.28
C ILE A 161 -15.01 -18.14 4.70
N GLN A 162 -16.13 -18.01 3.98
CA GLN A 162 -16.77 -19.11 3.27
C GLN A 162 -16.07 -19.40 1.95
N ASP A 163 -16.28 -20.58 1.36
CA ASP A 163 -15.61 -20.94 0.10
C ASP A 163 -15.98 -20.02 -1.08
N ASN A 164 -17.15 -19.38 -1.03
CA ASN A 164 -17.57 -18.35 -1.98
C ASN A 164 -17.04 -16.94 -1.66
N GLY A 165 -16.17 -16.80 -0.65
CA GLY A 165 -15.58 -15.53 -0.22
C GLY A 165 -16.44 -14.66 0.70
N SER A 166 -17.69 -15.04 0.96
CA SER A 166 -18.53 -14.28 1.91
C SER A 166 -18.11 -14.50 3.35
N LEU A 167 -18.35 -13.51 4.21
CA LEU A 167 -17.98 -13.54 5.63
C LEU A 167 -19.08 -14.16 6.49
N LYS A 168 -18.71 -15.04 7.42
CA LYS A 168 -19.58 -15.41 8.55
C LYS A 168 -19.50 -14.35 9.65
N LYS A 169 -20.43 -14.40 10.60
CA LYS A 169 -20.37 -13.57 11.81
C LYS A 169 -19.02 -13.75 12.52
N ALA A 170 -18.55 -12.69 13.18
CA ALA A 170 -17.31 -12.73 13.94
C ALA A 170 -17.35 -13.82 15.01
N VAL A 171 -16.21 -14.49 15.20
CA VAL A 171 -15.99 -15.43 16.30
C VAL A 171 -15.14 -14.74 17.35
N GLY A 172 -15.77 -14.44 18.47
CA GLY A 172 -15.14 -13.71 19.56
C GLY A 172 -15.08 -12.21 19.33
N ASN A 173 -14.75 -11.52 20.42
CA ASN A 173 -14.53 -10.09 20.47
C ASN A 173 -13.46 -9.86 21.55
N GLU A 174 -12.21 -9.71 21.12
CA GLU A 174 -11.08 -9.58 22.03
C GLU A 174 -10.95 -8.12 22.45
N GLN A 175 -11.72 -7.75 23.48
CA GLN A 175 -11.69 -6.42 24.07
C GLN A 175 -10.36 -6.18 24.79
N HIS A 176 -9.63 -5.15 24.38
CA HIS A 176 -8.44 -4.72 25.08
C HIS A 176 -8.80 -3.85 26.29
N GLN A 177 -7.86 -3.71 27.23
CA GLN A 177 -8.06 -2.97 28.48
C GLN A 177 -6.75 -2.28 28.87
N GLY A 178 -6.86 -1.10 29.48
CA GLY A 178 -5.74 -0.27 29.88
C GLY A 178 -5.78 1.11 29.21
N SER A 179 -4.72 1.87 29.41
CA SER A 179 -4.53 3.23 28.91
C SER A 179 -3.03 3.57 28.95
N SER A 180 -2.67 4.72 28.41
CA SER A 180 -1.33 5.30 28.54
C SER A 180 -1.41 6.81 28.80
N ILE A 181 -0.33 7.54 28.57
CA ILE A 181 -0.11 8.89 29.09
C ILE A 181 -0.71 10.02 28.22
N SER A 182 -1.03 9.76 26.94
CA SER A 182 -1.58 10.77 26.04
C SER A 182 -3.10 10.89 26.15
N ASN A 183 -3.64 12.06 25.79
CA ASN A 183 -5.10 12.28 25.69
C ASN A 183 -5.77 11.30 24.69
N ARG A 184 -5.02 10.87 23.69
CA ARG A 184 -5.41 9.86 22.69
C ARG A 184 -5.18 8.42 23.14
N GLN A 185 -4.83 8.23 24.41
CA GLN A 185 -4.53 6.94 25.02
C GLN A 185 -5.29 6.78 26.34
N SER A 186 -6.45 7.44 26.49
CA SER A 186 -7.33 7.26 27.66
C SER A 186 -7.99 5.88 27.73
N GLY A 187 -7.89 5.11 26.64
CA GLY A 187 -8.35 3.74 26.52
C GLY A 187 -7.70 3.06 25.32
N PRO A 188 -8.04 1.78 25.05
CA PRO A 188 -7.50 1.02 23.93
C PRO A 188 -7.98 1.53 22.57
N HIS A 189 -7.09 1.44 21.60
CA HIS A 189 -7.30 1.81 20.19
C HIS A 189 -6.53 0.85 19.28
N ALA A 190 -7.10 -0.34 19.04
CA ALA A 190 -6.54 -1.32 18.12
C ALA A 190 -6.46 -0.74 16.70
N HIS A 191 -5.27 -0.67 16.11
CA HIS A 191 -5.03 0.02 14.85
C HIS A 191 -4.49 -0.89 13.73
N CYS A 192 -3.94 -2.05 14.08
CA CYS A 192 -3.45 -3.02 13.10
C CYS A 192 -3.63 -4.43 13.66
N ILE A 193 -3.95 -5.39 12.79
CA ILE A 193 -3.92 -6.82 13.14
C ILE A 193 -3.37 -7.62 11.96
N ILE A 194 -2.28 -8.38 12.17
CA ILE A 194 -1.62 -9.15 11.11
C ILE A 194 -1.12 -10.51 11.61
N PRO A 195 -1.11 -11.57 10.78
CA PRO A 195 -0.38 -12.79 11.08
C PRO A 195 1.13 -12.60 10.96
N ASP A 196 1.89 -13.37 11.73
CA ASP A 196 3.31 -13.54 11.50
C ASP A 196 3.57 -14.27 10.15
N PRO A 197 4.82 -14.28 9.65
CA PRO A 197 5.13 -14.92 8.37
C PRO A 197 4.69 -16.38 8.26
N LYS A 198 4.65 -17.13 9.38
CA LYS A 198 4.30 -18.56 9.40
C LYS A 198 2.88 -18.87 9.91
N ASN A 199 2.07 -17.87 10.22
CA ASN A 199 0.71 -18.01 10.78
C ASN A 199 0.63 -18.67 12.16
N ASN A 200 1.74 -18.75 12.88
CA ASN A 200 1.81 -19.29 14.24
C ASN A 200 1.26 -18.29 15.27
N PHE A 201 1.40 -16.99 14.99
CA PHE A 201 0.99 -15.90 15.86
C PHE A 201 0.26 -14.81 15.08
N ILE A 202 -0.71 -14.18 15.73
CA ILE A 202 -1.36 -12.97 15.24
C ILE A 202 -0.99 -11.82 16.15
N PHE A 203 -0.67 -10.65 15.58
CA PHE A 203 -0.26 -9.46 16.30
C PHE A 203 -1.27 -8.35 16.12
N ALA A 204 -1.85 -7.87 17.22
CA ALA A 204 -2.66 -6.66 17.24
C ALA A 204 -1.82 -5.50 17.80
N VAL A 205 -1.73 -4.41 17.05
CA VAL A 205 -1.07 -3.18 17.50
C VAL A 205 -2.13 -2.27 18.09
N ASP A 206 -1.94 -1.86 19.35
CA ASP A 206 -2.87 -0.98 20.04
C ASP A 206 -2.19 0.34 20.41
N LEU A 207 -2.66 1.40 19.74
CA LEU A 207 -2.17 2.76 19.93
C LEU A 207 -2.43 3.26 21.35
N GLY A 208 -3.59 2.92 21.90
CA GLY A 208 -4.05 3.36 23.21
C GLY A 208 -3.25 2.77 24.38
N LEU A 209 -2.62 1.62 24.15
CA LEU A 209 -1.92 0.86 25.18
C LEU A 209 -0.39 0.94 25.09
N ASP A 210 0.16 1.54 24.03
CA ASP A 210 1.59 1.46 23.73
C ASP A 210 2.09 0.01 23.57
N GLN A 211 1.24 -0.88 23.02
CA GLN A 211 1.49 -2.33 22.99
C GLN A 211 1.32 -2.96 21.62
N VAL A 212 2.11 -4.01 21.38
CA VAL A 212 1.80 -5.07 20.41
C VAL A 212 1.35 -6.28 21.20
N LEU A 213 0.09 -6.66 21.05
CA LEU A 213 -0.53 -7.82 21.67
C LEU A 213 -0.36 -9.06 20.79
N GLY A 214 -0.02 -10.20 21.40
CA GLY A 214 0.12 -11.48 20.70
C GLY A 214 -1.09 -12.40 20.91
N TYR A 215 -1.46 -13.14 19.87
CA TYR A 215 -2.54 -14.14 19.89
C TYR A 215 -2.13 -15.40 19.15
N ARG A 216 -2.82 -16.51 19.47
CA ARG A 216 -2.90 -17.68 18.59
C ARG A 216 -4.27 -17.72 17.93
N LEU A 217 -4.31 -18.08 16.65
CA LEU A 217 -5.53 -18.30 15.89
C LEU A 217 -5.72 -19.80 15.66
N ASP A 218 -6.90 -20.32 15.97
CA ASP A 218 -7.36 -21.59 15.40
C ASP A 218 -8.10 -21.29 14.08
N PRO A 219 -7.52 -21.59 12.90
CA PRO A 219 -8.13 -21.24 11.62
C PRO A 219 -9.42 -22.02 11.33
N LYS A 220 -9.69 -23.13 12.02
CA LYS A 220 -10.94 -23.90 11.82
C LYS A 220 -12.12 -23.28 12.53
N SER A 221 -11.91 -22.83 13.77
CA SER A 221 -12.95 -22.19 14.58
C SER A 221 -12.94 -20.66 14.47
N ALA A 222 -11.89 -20.08 13.87
CA ALA A 222 -11.58 -18.65 13.89
C ALA A 222 -11.39 -18.06 15.30
N LYS A 223 -11.16 -18.89 16.32
CA LYS A 223 -10.97 -18.43 17.69
C LYS A 223 -9.59 -17.80 17.86
N LEU A 224 -9.57 -16.56 18.33
CA LEU A 224 -8.36 -15.91 18.85
C LEU A 224 -8.16 -16.28 20.33
N THR A 225 -6.91 -16.54 20.71
CA THR A 225 -6.52 -16.76 22.11
C THR A 225 -5.34 -15.86 22.43
N ARG A 226 -5.58 -14.84 23.27
CA ARG A 226 -4.57 -13.85 23.68
C ARG A 226 -3.46 -14.48 24.52
N ALA A 227 -2.22 -14.08 24.26
CA ALA A 227 -1.08 -14.39 25.11
C ALA A 227 -1.17 -13.61 26.44
N ALA A 228 -0.63 -14.19 27.52
CA ALA A 228 -0.71 -13.56 28.85
C ALA A 228 0.08 -12.25 28.97
N GLN A 229 1.13 -12.08 28.16
CA GLN A 229 1.95 -10.88 28.09
C GLN A 229 1.91 -10.29 26.68
N PRO A 230 2.06 -8.97 26.53
CA PRO A 230 2.21 -8.36 25.21
C PRO A 230 3.46 -8.92 24.51
N ALA A 231 3.39 -9.01 23.18
CA ALA A 231 4.53 -9.39 22.34
C ALA A 231 5.62 -8.30 22.34
N PHE A 232 5.22 -7.04 22.55
CA PHE A 232 6.12 -5.89 22.69
C PHE A 232 5.42 -4.73 23.42
N GLN A 233 6.20 -3.91 24.14
CA GLN A 233 5.75 -2.69 24.80
C GLN A 233 6.62 -1.53 24.31
N THR A 234 6.01 -0.49 23.74
CA THR A 234 6.72 0.73 23.36
C THR A 234 6.92 1.65 24.56
N LYS A 235 7.74 2.69 24.40
CA LYS A 235 7.80 3.80 25.35
C LYS A 235 6.39 4.41 25.54
N PRO A 236 6.02 4.83 26.76
CA PRO A 236 4.76 5.52 26.99
C PRO A 236 4.61 6.76 26.09
N GLY A 237 3.44 6.94 25.47
CA GLY A 237 3.14 8.06 24.59
C GLY A 237 3.59 7.87 23.14
N ALA A 238 4.14 6.71 22.77
CA ALA A 238 4.58 6.48 21.39
C ALA A 238 3.40 6.28 20.43
N GLY A 239 2.34 5.60 20.87
CA GLY A 239 1.16 5.29 20.10
C GLY A 239 1.46 4.42 18.87
N PRO A 240 1.88 3.15 19.05
CA PRO A 240 2.17 2.26 17.93
C PRO A 240 0.94 2.07 17.05
N ARG A 241 1.14 2.04 15.72
CA ARG A 241 0.05 2.09 14.74
C ARG A 241 0.04 0.89 13.81
N HIS A 242 1.01 0.80 12.91
CA HIS A 242 1.15 -0.30 11.94
C HIS A 242 2.47 -1.06 12.17
N LEU A 243 2.42 -2.37 11.97
CA LEU A 243 3.58 -3.27 12.03
C LEU A 243 3.76 -3.92 10.66
N THR A 244 4.99 -4.06 10.20
CA THR A 244 5.31 -4.83 8.99
C THR A 244 6.50 -5.74 9.23
N PHE A 245 6.52 -6.90 8.59
CA PHE A 245 7.65 -7.84 8.67
C PHE A 245 8.61 -7.62 7.51
N HIS A 246 9.90 -7.74 7.81
CA HIS A 246 10.90 -7.90 6.75
C HIS A 246 10.67 -9.24 6.01
N PRO A 247 10.89 -9.33 4.68
CA PRO A 247 10.64 -10.56 3.90
C PRO A 247 11.33 -11.83 4.39
N ASN A 248 12.49 -11.70 5.05
CA ASN A 248 13.20 -12.85 5.66
C ASN A 248 12.53 -13.37 6.96
N GLY A 249 11.54 -12.67 7.50
CA GLY A 249 10.80 -13.02 8.71
C GLY A 249 11.59 -12.93 10.03
N GLN A 250 12.78 -12.33 10.04
CA GLN A 250 13.61 -12.18 11.24
C GLN A 250 13.46 -10.82 11.92
N PHE A 251 13.04 -9.81 11.15
CA PHE A 251 12.86 -8.44 11.62
C PHE A 251 11.41 -7.99 11.40
N ALA A 252 10.98 -7.06 12.24
CA ALA A 252 9.75 -6.32 12.05
C ALA A 252 9.99 -4.83 12.30
N PHE A 253 9.13 -3.99 11.74
CA PHE A 253 9.21 -2.54 11.86
C PHE A 253 7.86 -2.00 12.30
N LEU A 254 7.86 -1.29 13.41
CA LEU A 254 6.68 -0.74 14.05
C LEU A 254 6.71 0.78 13.92
N ILE A 255 5.70 1.36 13.27
CA ILE A 255 5.57 2.81 13.17
C ILE A 255 4.67 3.35 14.27
N CYS A 256 5.09 4.43 14.93
CA CYS A 256 4.46 5.02 16.11
C CYS A 256 3.88 6.39 15.76
N GLU A 257 2.55 6.49 15.85
CA GLU A 257 1.75 7.63 15.41
C GLU A 257 2.03 8.90 16.21
N LEU A 258 2.03 8.80 17.54
CA LEU A 258 1.92 9.97 18.41
C LEU A 258 3.24 10.72 18.60
N ASN A 259 4.37 10.02 18.46
CA ASN A 259 5.70 10.61 18.61
C ASN A 259 6.51 10.64 17.30
N SER A 260 5.89 10.31 16.17
CA SER A 260 6.51 10.27 14.84
C SER A 260 7.80 9.44 14.76
N THR A 261 7.82 8.26 15.39
CA THR A 261 8.98 7.35 15.36
C THR A 261 8.72 6.07 14.57
N VAL A 262 9.81 5.41 14.18
CA VAL A 262 9.81 4.03 13.70
C VAL A 262 10.77 3.20 14.54
N ILE A 263 10.33 2.01 14.94
CA ILE A 263 11.07 1.09 15.80
C ILE A 263 11.43 -0.16 14.99
N ALA A 264 12.72 -0.46 14.90
CA ALA A 264 13.21 -1.71 14.34
C ALA A 264 13.27 -2.79 15.43
N LEU A 265 12.76 -3.98 15.11
CA LEU A 265 12.58 -5.07 16.05
C LEU A 265 13.20 -6.36 15.51
N THR A 266 13.84 -7.15 16.38
CA THR A 266 14.03 -8.58 16.11
C THR A 266 12.76 -9.34 16.44
N TYR A 267 12.48 -10.42 15.69
CA TYR A 267 11.32 -11.27 15.91
C TYR A 267 11.72 -12.67 16.38
N ASN A 268 11.24 -13.08 17.54
CA ASN A 268 11.36 -14.45 18.03
C ASN A 268 10.15 -15.28 17.59
N ALA A 269 10.28 -15.98 16.46
CA ALA A 269 9.21 -16.81 15.89
C ALA A 269 8.79 -18.02 16.74
N SER A 270 9.58 -18.42 17.74
CA SER A 270 9.22 -19.52 18.64
C SER A 270 8.32 -19.07 19.80
N GLN A 271 8.50 -17.82 20.24
CA GLN A 271 7.77 -17.25 21.37
C GLN A 271 6.67 -16.26 20.94
N GLY A 272 6.73 -15.74 19.71
CA GLY A 272 5.82 -14.70 19.26
C GLY A 272 6.08 -13.37 19.95
N THR A 273 7.34 -13.02 20.18
CA THR A 273 7.75 -11.79 20.88
C THR A 273 8.74 -10.99 20.04
N PHE A 274 8.87 -9.70 20.37
CA PHE A 274 9.81 -8.80 19.71
C PHE A 274 10.80 -8.21 20.71
N SER A 275 11.97 -7.79 20.22
CA SER A 275 12.94 -7.01 21.00
C SER A 275 13.43 -5.81 20.21
N GLU A 276 13.52 -4.66 20.87
CA GLU A 276 13.96 -3.41 20.23
C GLU A 276 15.43 -3.48 19.80
N ILE A 277 15.68 -3.17 18.52
CA ILE A 277 17.02 -2.93 17.98
C ILE A 277 17.35 -1.44 18.15
N GLN A 278 16.43 -0.58 17.68
CA GLN A 278 16.54 0.87 17.75
C GLN A 278 15.18 1.53 17.49
N ALA A 279 15.04 2.77 17.93
CA ALA A 279 13.95 3.66 17.57
C ALA A 279 14.51 4.96 16.98
N LEU A 280 13.95 5.42 15.84
CA LEU A 280 14.38 6.64 15.15
C LEU A 280 13.18 7.58 14.96
N SER A 281 13.46 8.89 14.99
CA SER A 281 12.52 9.88 14.45
C SER A 281 12.36 9.66 12.95
N THR A 282 11.15 9.86 12.44
CA THR A 282 10.84 9.89 11.00
C THR A 282 10.74 11.31 10.45
N LEU A 283 11.17 12.30 11.24
CA LEU A 283 11.14 13.72 10.91
C LEU A 283 12.55 14.30 10.82
N PRO A 284 12.75 15.34 9.99
CA PRO A 284 13.93 16.19 10.06
C PRO A 284 14.13 16.75 11.47
N THR A 285 15.38 16.91 11.89
CA THR A 285 15.73 17.38 13.25
C THR A 285 15.28 18.82 13.54
N ASP A 286 15.06 19.61 12.49
CA ASP A 286 14.63 21.01 12.55
C ASP A 286 13.12 21.19 12.40
N PHE A 287 12.35 20.12 12.18
CA PHE A 287 10.89 20.20 12.09
C PHE A 287 10.24 20.32 13.48
N THR A 288 9.42 21.34 13.66
CA THR A 288 8.75 21.66 14.93
C THR A 288 7.23 21.66 14.86
N GLY A 289 6.66 21.33 13.69
CA GLY A 289 5.22 21.27 13.48
C GLY A 289 4.57 20.00 14.06
N GLU A 290 3.25 19.94 14.00
CA GLU A 290 2.51 18.73 14.33
C GLU A 290 2.74 17.65 13.26
N SER A 291 3.01 16.42 13.69
CA SER A 291 3.12 15.28 12.79
C SER A 291 2.64 13.99 13.45
N TYR A 292 1.99 13.17 12.65
CA TYR A 292 1.54 11.84 13.01
C TYR A 292 1.95 10.82 11.95
N CYS A 293 2.79 9.86 12.34
CA CYS A 293 3.07 8.71 11.47
C CYS A 293 1.76 8.00 11.06
N ALA A 294 1.74 7.39 9.88
CA ALA A 294 0.61 6.58 9.45
C ALA A 294 1.06 5.18 9.00
N ASP A 295 1.65 5.05 7.82
CA ASP A 295 1.84 3.74 7.22
C ASP A 295 3.31 3.35 7.14
N VAL A 296 3.59 2.05 7.05
CA VAL A 296 4.97 1.52 7.00
C VAL A 296 5.06 0.28 6.13
N HIS A 297 6.01 0.29 5.18
CA HIS A 297 6.23 -0.84 4.26
C HIS A 297 7.72 -1.09 4.04
N VAL A 298 8.08 -2.37 3.93
CA VAL A 298 9.41 -2.82 3.49
C VAL A 298 9.37 -3.03 1.98
N SER A 299 10.43 -2.67 1.26
CA SER A 299 10.55 -2.98 -0.16
C SER A 299 10.50 -4.50 -0.40
N PRO A 300 10.00 -4.99 -1.54
CA PRO A 300 9.94 -6.42 -1.83
C PRO A 300 11.29 -7.15 -1.73
N ASP A 301 12.39 -6.45 -1.98
CA ASP A 301 13.76 -6.98 -1.87
C ASP A 301 14.35 -6.91 -0.45
N GLY A 302 13.61 -6.35 0.51
CA GLY A 302 13.99 -6.26 1.93
C GLY A 302 15.01 -5.17 2.27
N LYS A 303 15.47 -4.38 1.29
CA LYS A 303 16.58 -3.44 1.51
C LYS A 303 16.18 -2.10 2.09
N PHE A 304 14.93 -1.68 1.92
CA PHE A 304 14.48 -0.36 2.29
C PHE A 304 13.17 -0.39 3.08
N LEU A 305 13.03 0.54 4.02
CA LEU A 305 11.82 0.79 4.79
C LEU A 305 11.30 2.18 4.46
N TYR A 306 9.99 2.30 4.30
CA TYR A 306 9.30 3.56 4.03
C TYR A 306 8.29 3.79 5.15
N GLY A 307 8.17 5.01 5.64
CA GLY A 307 7.18 5.41 6.65
C GLY A 307 6.54 6.75 6.31
N SER A 308 5.21 6.88 6.38
CA SER A 308 4.53 8.14 6.06
C SER A 308 4.25 9.00 7.28
N ASN A 309 4.35 10.33 7.11
CA ASN A 309 4.07 11.34 8.13
C ASN A 309 2.96 12.29 7.66
N ARG A 310 1.85 12.32 8.39
CA ARG A 310 0.76 13.30 8.22
C ARG A 310 1.10 14.56 9.00
N GLY A 311 0.96 15.73 8.40
CA GLY A 311 1.42 17.00 8.99
C GLY A 311 2.71 17.47 8.32
N HIS A 312 3.82 16.73 8.51
CA HIS A 312 5.02 16.95 7.69
C HIS A 312 4.82 16.58 6.20
N ASN A 313 3.80 15.75 5.91
CA ASN A 313 3.34 15.38 4.57
C ASN A 313 4.45 14.76 3.70
N SER A 314 5.15 13.79 4.29
CA SER A 314 6.34 13.17 3.71
C SER A 314 6.35 11.65 3.82
N ILE A 315 7.15 10.99 2.98
CA ILE A 315 7.66 9.63 3.24
C ILE A 315 9.10 9.75 3.77
N ALA A 316 9.37 9.17 4.94
CA ALA A 316 10.71 8.89 5.42
C ALA A 316 11.20 7.57 4.84
N VAL A 317 12.39 7.57 4.27
CA VAL A 317 13.03 6.43 3.61
C VAL A 317 14.25 6.02 4.43
N PHE A 318 14.36 4.73 4.75
CA PHE A 318 15.49 4.16 5.46
C PHE A 318 16.08 2.99 4.67
N SER A 319 17.39 2.83 4.72
CA SER A 319 18.06 1.57 4.35
C SER A 319 18.05 0.62 5.53
N ILE A 320 17.90 -0.67 5.25
CA ILE A 320 17.87 -1.75 6.23
C ILE A 320 19.20 -2.51 6.16
N ASN A 321 19.89 -2.61 7.30
CA ASN A 321 21.03 -3.50 7.41
C ASN A 321 20.53 -4.96 7.40
N PRO A 322 20.94 -5.79 6.42
CA PRO A 322 20.38 -7.13 6.23
C PRO A 322 20.76 -8.12 7.34
N THR A 323 21.83 -7.83 8.10
CA THR A 323 22.38 -8.73 9.11
C THR A 323 21.77 -8.47 10.48
N ASN A 324 21.53 -7.20 10.83
CA ASN A 324 21.10 -6.83 12.18
C ASN A 324 19.81 -6.00 12.23
N GLY A 325 19.19 -5.69 11.09
CA GLY A 325 17.90 -4.98 11.02
C GLY A 325 17.97 -3.49 11.38
N GLN A 326 19.16 -2.92 11.61
CA GLN A 326 19.30 -1.49 11.88
C GLN A 326 18.87 -0.65 10.67
N LEU A 327 18.23 0.48 10.96
CA LEU A 327 17.79 1.44 9.97
C LEU A 327 18.76 2.61 9.88
N THR A 328 19.06 3.06 8.68
CA THR A 328 19.77 4.33 8.44
C THR A 328 18.91 5.22 7.54
N LEU A 329 18.61 6.43 8.00
CA LEU A 329 17.82 7.40 7.24
C LEU A 329 18.52 7.72 5.91
N VAL A 330 17.76 7.67 4.82
CA VAL A 330 18.20 7.97 3.45
C VAL A 330 17.61 9.30 2.99
N GLN A 331 16.30 9.50 3.18
CA GLN A 331 15.58 10.63 2.60
C GLN A 331 14.32 10.94 3.41
N HIS A 332 13.95 12.22 3.47
CA HIS A 332 12.55 12.63 3.65
C HIS A 332 12.07 13.22 2.33
N VAL A 333 11.00 12.70 1.75
CA VAL A 333 10.46 13.17 0.47
C VAL A 333 9.04 13.67 0.65
N SER A 334 8.70 14.81 0.04
CA SER A 334 7.31 15.29 0.02
C SER A 334 6.40 14.31 -0.72
N THR A 335 5.20 14.12 -0.19
CA THR A 335 4.11 13.35 -0.83
C THR A 335 3.34 14.14 -1.88
N GLN A 336 3.74 15.39 -2.14
CA GLN A 336 3.12 16.34 -3.08
C GLN A 336 1.66 16.70 -2.80
N GLY A 337 1.05 16.08 -1.79
CA GLY A 337 -0.28 16.38 -1.29
C GLY A 337 -0.28 16.56 0.22
N ASN A 338 -1.45 16.41 0.82
CA ASN A 338 -1.69 16.64 2.24
C ASN A 338 -2.25 15.40 2.93
N TRP A 339 -1.66 15.07 4.08
CA TRP A 339 -2.11 14.01 4.98
C TRP A 339 -1.96 12.60 4.38
N PRO A 340 -0.73 12.15 4.06
CA PRO A 340 -0.46 10.83 3.48
C PRO A 340 -0.78 9.68 4.45
N ARG A 341 -2.03 9.23 4.44
CA ARG A 341 -2.54 8.23 5.39
C ARG A 341 -2.10 6.81 5.04
N ASN A 342 -1.84 6.54 3.78
CA ASN A 342 -1.41 5.23 3.29
C ASN A 342 -0.57 5.38 2.02
N PHE A 343 0.28 4.39 1.77
CA PHE A 343 0.97 4.25 0.50
C PHE A 343 1.19 2.76 0.21
N ALA A 344 1.54 2.44 -1.03
CA ALA A 344 1.89 1.07 -1.41
C ALA A 344 3.07 1.04 -2.37
N ILE A 345 3.84 -0.03 -2.32
CA ILE A 345 4.94 -0.32 -3.24
C ILE A 345 4.46 -1.40 -4.20
N ASP A 346 4.69 -1.23 -5.50
CA ASP A 346 4.30 -2.24 -6.46
C ASP A 346 5.12 -3.53 -6.26
N PRO A 347 4.59 -4.72 -6.64
CA PRO A 347 5.30 -5.98 -6.42
C PRO A 347 6.69 -6.09 -7.06
N SER A 348 7.01 -5.29 -8.09
CA SER A 348 8.36 -5.26 -8.67
C SER A 348 9.33 -4.33 -7.93
N GLY A 349 8.84 -3.52 -6.99
CA GLY A 349 9.64 -2.59 -6.19
C GLY A 349 10.13 -1.36 -6.96
N LYS A 350 9.47 -0.99 -8.06
CA LYS A 350 9.89 0.10 -8.96
C LYS A 350 9.13 1.41 -8.71
N ILE A 351 7.88 1.32 -8.25
CA ILE A 351 6.95 2.41 -8.08
C ILE A 351 6.34 2.35 -6.67
N LEU A 352 6.28 3.52 -6.04
CA LEU A 352 5.48 3.76 -4.85
C LEU A 352 4.31 4.69 -5.20
N ILE A 353 3.13 4.42 -4.64
CA ILE A 353 1.95 5.29 -4.75
C ILE A 353 1.63 5.82 -3.35
N ALA A 354 1.63 7.14 -3.16
CA ALA A 354 1.22 7.79 -1.91
C ALA A 354 -0.21 8.30 -2.04
N ALA A 355 -1.05 8.04 -1.02
CA ALA A 355 -2.44 8.50 -0.95
C ALA A 355 -2.62 9.59 0.11
N ASN A 356 -3.01 10.77 -0.35
CA ASN A 356 -3.11 11.99 0.45
C ASN A 356 -4.56 12.31 0.78
N GLU A 357 -4.98 12.01 2.01
CA GLU A 357 -6.38 12.07 2.45
C GLU A 357 -6.99 13.46 2.28
N ARG A 358 -6.25 14.53 2.62
CA ARG A 358 -6.81 15.88 2.74
C ARG A 358 -6.68 16.73 1.48
N SER A 359 -5.94 16.25 0.48
CA SER A 359 -5.81 16.92 -0.83
C SER A 359 -6.50 16.17 -1.97
N ASP A 360 -7.23 15.09 -1.66
CA ASP A 360 -8.01 14.31 -2.62
C ASP A 360 -7.18 13.81 -3.82
N ASP A 361 -5.95 13.35 -3.56
CA ASP A 361 -5.03 12.91 -4.60
C ASP A 361 -4.18 11.71 -4.22
N ILE A 362 -3.69 11.03 -5.26
CA ILE A 362 -2.63 10.04 -5.17
C ILE A 362 -1.50 10.42 -6.12
N PHE A 363 -0.25 10.28 -5.68
CA PHE A 363 0.96 10.58 -6.48
C PHE A 363 1.84 9.34 -6.61
N THR A 364 2.52 9.21 -7.75
CA THR A 364 3.45 8.09 -7.97
C THR A 364 4.91 8.53 -7.97
N TYR A 365 5.76 7.64 -7.49
CA TYR A 365 7.19 7.85 -7.29
C TYR A 365 7.97 6.69 -7.87
N ARG A 366 9.09 6.98 -8.55
CA ARG A 366 10.10 5.99 -8.89
C ARG A 366 10.91 5.67 -7.64
N ILE A 367 11.13 4.38 -7.40
CA ILE A 367 12.09 3.89 -6.42
C ILE A 367 13.41 3.62 -7.12
N ASP A 368 14.49 4.25 -6.64
CA ASP A 368 15.84 3.87 -7.03
C ASP A 368 16.24 2.56 -6.34
N SER A 369 16.53 1.50 -7.10
CA SER A 369 16.78 0.17 -6.53
C SER A 369 18.10 0.05 -5.75
N GLY A 370 19.03 0.99 -5.94
CA GLY A 370 20.34 0.99 -5.27
C GLY A 370 20.32 1.74 -3.94
N THR A 371 19.53 2.81 -3.85
CA THR A 371 19.52 3.75 -2.73
C THR A 371 18.19 3.80 -1.99
N GLY A 372 17.10 3.31 -2.58
CA GLY A 372 15.74 3.41 -2.04
C GLY A 372 15.11 4.79 -2.19
N GLN A 373 15.83 5.76 -2.74
CA GLN A 373 15.31 7.13 -2.90
C GLN A 373 14.08 7.17 -3.80
N LEU A 374 13.18 8.09 -3.45
CA LEU A 374 11.94 8.33 -4.15
C LEU A 374 12.05 9.60 -5.00
N THR A 375 11.73 9.47 -6.28
CA THR A 375 11.63 10.61 -7.21
C THR A 375 10.22 10.67 -7.79
N PRO A 376 9.50 11.82 -7.71
CA PRO A 376 8.21 11.98 -8.38
C PRO A 376 8.28 11.59 -9.86
N THR A 377 7.30 10.84 -10.34
CA THR A 377 7.20 10.48 -11.77
C THR A 377 6.59 11.60 -12.62
N GLY A 378 5.92 12.56 -11.97
CA GLY A 378 5.07 13.57 -12.60
C GLY A 378 3.62 13.13 -12.81
N PHE A 379 3.26 11.88 -12.48
CA PHE A 379 1.90 11.37 -12.58
C PHE A 379 1.17 11.36 -11.23
N SER A 380 -0.10 11.77 -11.29
CA SER A 380 -1.04 11.73 -10.17
C SER A 380 -2.45 11.43 -10.66
N ALA A 381 -3.35 11.13 -9.73
CA ALA A 381 -4.78 11.04 -10.00
C ALA A 381 -5.56 11.70 -8.86
N GLN A 382 -6.68 12.34 -9.20
CA GLN A 382 -7.63 12.87 -8.23
C GLN A 382 -8.52 11.73 -7.73
N VAL A 383 -8.53 11.53 -6.41
CA VAL A 383 -9.33 10.50 -5.74
C VAL A 383 -9.87 11.13 -4.46
N PRO A 384 -11.19 11.19 -4.24
CA PRO A 384 -11.71 11.78 -3.00
C PRO A 384 -11.24 11.00 -1.77
N LYS A 385 -10.57 11.68 -0.84
CA LYS A 385 -10.11 11.19 0.47
C LYS A 385 -9.52 9.77 0.44
N PRO A 386 -8.43 9.53 -0.32
CA PRO A 386 -7.84 8.21 -0.47
C PRO A 386 -7.05 7.86 0.79
N VAL A 387 -7.32 6.69 1.36
CA VAL A 387 -6.77 6.28 2.66
C VAL A 387 -6.28 4.84 2.72
N CYS A 388 -6.44 4.08 1.64
CA CYS A 388 -5.83 2.77 1.47
C CYS A 388 -5.51 2.52 -0.01
N VAL A 389 -4.34 1.97 -0.30
CA VAL A 389 -3.87 1.58 -1.62
C VAL A 389 -3.46 0.11 -1.58
N GLN A 390 -4.00 -0.70 -2.50
CA GLN A 390 -3.62 -2.10 -2.70
C GLN A 390 -3.19 -2.30 -4.14
N ILE A 391 -1.96 -2.75 -4.36
CA ILE A 391 -1.40 -3.00 -5.70
C ILE A 391 -1.32 -4.50 -5.91
N VAL A 392 -1.96 -4.99 -6.98
CA VAL A 392 -1.99 -6.41 -7.33
C VAL A 392 -1.62 -6.61 -8.80
N ALA A 393 -1.14 -7.81 -9.14
CA ALA A 393 -0.91 -8.18 -10.54
C ALA A 393 -2.12 -7.83 -11.41
N ASP A 394 -1.90 -7.24 -12.59
CA ASP A 394 -2.99 -6.79 -13.46
C ASP A 394 -3.94 -7.95 -13.84
N PHE A 395 -5.19 -7.60 -14.07
CA PHE A 395 -6.20 -8.52 -14.59
C PHE A 395 -6.01 -8.54 -16.10
N ASN A 396 -5.27 -9.54 -16.58
CA ASN A 396 -5.11 -9.77 -18.01
C ASN A 396 -6.48 -10.13 -18.57
N GLY A 397 -7.16 -9.16 -19.16
CA GLY A 397 -8.39 -9.37 -19.91
C GLY A 397 -8.14 -10.44 -20.97
N LYS A 398 -8.48 -11.70 -20.67
CA LYS A 398 -8.88 -12.61 -21.73
C LYS A 398 -10.16 -11.98 -22.26
N LYS A 399 -10.04 -11.26 -23.38
CA LYS A 399 -11.21 -11.00 -24.23
C LYS A 399 -11.81 -12.38 -24.48
N SER A 400 -12.99 -12.61 -23.91
CA SER A 400 -13.82 -13.78 -24.18
C SER A 400 -14.05 -13.91 -25.68
#